data_AF-A0A9E4YEX0-F1
#
_entry.id   AF-A0A9E4YEX0-F1
#
_cell.length_a   1.000
_cell.length_b   1.000
_cell.length_c   1.000
_cell.angle_alpha   90.00
_cell.angle_beta   90.00
_cell.angle_gamma   90.00
#
_symmetry.space_group_name_H-M   'P 1'
#
loop_
_entity.id
_entity.type
_entity.pdbx_description
1 polymer ?
#
loop_
_entity_poly.entity_id
_entity_poly.type
_entity_poly.pdbx_seq_one_letter_code
_entity_poly.pdbx_strand_id
1 'polypeptide(L)'
;RQYDDTFRLRYAKMTNAMLRWDLPALIEAYKELGIKVKNPDDPAVYVEMGRAFMETSREGEGYANADLVAESNQRFEKAMRANPVTDIPRELLLIMRVTGLLSGLGKHLGSRVDVTETLLPYTQAALDGAKIAR
;
A
#
# COMPACT_ATOMS: atom_id res chain seq x y z
N ARG A 1 8.46 -18.65 -5.67
CA ARG A 1 8.17 -18.13 -7.03
C ARG A 1 8.54 -16.66 -7.03
N GLN A 2 9.40 -16.21 -7.94
CA GLN A 2 9.80 -14.81 -8.05
C GLN A 2 8.65 -14.01 -8.70
N TYR A 3 8.39 -12.80 -8.22
CA TYR A 3 7.45 -11.89 -8.88
C TYR A 3 8.05 -11.42 -10.21
N ASP A 4 7.23 -11.37 -11.26
CA ASP A 4 7.70 -10.86 -12.55
C ASP A 4 8.03 -9.36 -12.46
N ASP A 5 8.85 -8.90 -13.41
CA ASP A 5 9.39 -7.54 -13.43
C ASP A 5 8.31 -6.48 -13.58
N THR A 6 7.21 -6.82 -14.26
CA THR A 6 6.07 -5.92 -14.49
C THR A 6 5.33 -5.68 -13.20
N PHE A 7 5.02 -6.73 -12.44
CA PHE A 7 4.38 -6.63 -11.14
C PHE A 7 5.26 -5.85 -10.16
N ARG A 8 6.56 -6.17 -10.11
CA ARG A 8 7.52 -5.46 -9.24
C ARG A 8 7.55 -3.97 -9.51
N LEU A 9 7.57 -3.56 -10.78
CA LEU A 9 7.55 -2.15 -11.17
C LEU A 9 6.22 -1.47 -10.78
N ARG A 10 5.08 -2.10 -11.06
CA ARG A 10 3.76 -1.54 -10.70
C ARG A 10 3.57 -1.42 -9.19
N TYR A 11 4.05 -2.39 -8.43
CA TYR A 11 4.06 -2.34 -6.97
C TYR A 11 4.94 -1.19 -6.48
N ALA A 12 6.15 -1.02 -7.07
CA ALA A 12 7.01 0.11 -6.73
C ALA A 12 6.37 1.47 -7.03
N LYS A 13 5.65 1.62 -8.16
CA LYS A 13 4.87 2.84 -8.46
C LYS A 13 3.81 3.12 -7.40
N MET A 14 3.01 2.10 -7.05
CA MET A 14 1.96 2.21 -6.04
C MET A 14 2.54 2.63 -4.69
N THR A 15 3.59 1.94 -4.23
CA THR A 15 4.24 2.26 -2.96
C THR A 15 4.87 3.66 -2.99
N ASN A 16 5.54 4.06 -4.07
CA ASN A 16 6.13 5.41 -4.18
C ASN A 16 5.05 6.50 -4.11
N ALA A 17 3.96 6.36 -4.86
CA ALA A 17 2.84 7.29 -4.85
C ALA A 17 2.18 7.38 -3.47
N MET A 18 2.02 6.24 -2.80
CA MET A 18 1.49 6.16 -1.43
C MET A 18 2.39 6.88 -0.42
N LEU A 19 3.69 6.61 -0.43
CA LEU A 19 4.67 7.23 0.48
C LEU A 19 4.78 8.76 0.28
N ARG A 20 4.58 9.24 -0.95
CA ARG A 20 4.57 10.67 -1.29
C ARG A 20 3.20 11.33 -1.15
N TRP A 21 2.17 10.54 -0.85
CA TRP A 21 0.78 10.96 -0.84
C TRP A 21 0.31 11.63 -2.15
N ASP A 22 0.82 11.16 -3.28
CA ASP A 22 0.40 11.59 -4.62
C ASP A 22 -0.89 10.83 -5.00
N LEU A 23 -2.04 11.40 -4.64
CA LEU A 23 -3.34 10.74 -4.81
C LEU A 23 -3.66 10.38 -6.28
N PRO A 24 -3.48 11.28 -7.27
CA PRO A 24 -3.67 10.91 -8.67
C PRO A 24 -2.80 9.72 -9.09
N ALA A 25 -1.51 9.74 -8.77
CA ALA A 25 -0.61 8.64 -9.12
C ALA A 25 -0.95 7.34 -8.38
N LEU A 26 -1.39 7.44 -7.12
CA LEU A 26 -1.78 6.30 -6.30
C LEU A 26 -3.01 5.59 -6.86
N ILE A 27 -4.05 6.35 -7.24
CA ILE A 27 -5.27 5.81 -7.84
C ILE A 27 -4.93 5.05 -9.12
N GLU A 28 -4.16 5.66 -10.01
CA GLU A 28 -3.75 5.01 -11.26
C GLU A 28 -2.84 3.80 -11.01
N ALA A 29 -1.94 3.87 -10.03
CA ALA A 29 -1.08 2.76 -9.69
C ALA A 29 -1.86 1.55 -9.14
N TYR A 30 -2.92 1.76 -8.35
CA TYR A 30 -3.81 0.67 -7.91
C TYR A 30 -4.51 -0.01 -9.08
N LYS A 31 -4.99 0.77 -10.06
CA LYS A 31 -5.59 0.24 -11.29
C LYS A 31 -4.56 -0.53 -12.12
N GLU A 32 -3.37 0.03 -12.34
CA GLU A 32 -2.28 -0.63 -13.08
C GLU A 32 -1.84 -1.94 -12.41
N LEU A 33 -1.79 -1.96 -11.08
CA LEU A 33 -1.44 -3.15 -10.30
C LEU A 33 -2.47 -4.27 -10.47
N GLY A 34 -3.71 -3.93 -10.84
CA GLY A 34 -4.78 -4.87 -11.13
C GLY A 34 -5.84 -4.98 -10.04
N ILE A 35 -5.92 -4.01 -9.13
CA ILE A 35 -7.04 -3.94 -8.19
C ILE A 35 -8.29 -3.55 -8.97
N LYS A 36 -9.38 -4.31 -8.77
CA LYS A 36 -10.67 -4.02 -9.39
C LYS A 36 -11.71 -3.70 -8.34
N VAL A 37 -12.57 -2.76 -8.66
CA VAL A 37 -13.70 -2.33 -7.83
C VAL A 37 -14.96 -2.34 -8.67
N LYS A 38 -16.13 -2.27 -8.04
CA LYS A 38 -17.43 -2.30 -8.75
C LYS A 38 -17.60 -1.10 -9.70
N ASN A 39 -17.20 0.10 -9.28
CA ASN A 39 -17.21 1.33 -10.09
C ASN A 39 -15.78 1.90 -10.19
N PRO A 40 -15.05 1.69 -11.30
CA PRO A 40 -13.65 2.12 -11.42
C PRO A 40 -13.46 3.64 -11.52
N ASP A 41 -14.54 4.39 -11.81
CA ASP A 41 -14.53 5.86 -11.91
C ASP A 41 -14.73 6.55 -10.56
N ASP A 42 -15.14 5.81 -9.52
CA ASP A 42 -15.22 6.32 -8.15
C ASP A 42 -13.88 6.07 -7.42
N PRO A 43 -13.08 7.13 -7.16
CA PRO A 43 -11.74 6.97 -6.60
C PRO A 43 -11.74 6.72 -5.09
N ALA A 44 -12.88 6.87 -4.40
CA ALA A 44 -12.92 6.94 -2.94
C ALA A 44 -12.29 5.72 -2.25
N VAL A 45 -12.59 4.51 -2.75
CA VAL A 45 -12.05 3.28 -2.18
C VAL A 45 -10.52 3.19 -2.34
N TYR A 46 -9.95 3.63 -3.46
CA TYR A 46 -8.50 3.63 -3.66
C TYR A 46 -7.79 4.60 -2.72
N VAL A 47 -8.39 5.76 -2.46
CA VAL A 47 -7.86 6.73 -1.50
C VAL A 47 -7.87 6.13 -0.09
N GLU A 48 -8.98 5.51 0.33
CA GLU A 48 -9.08 4.90 1.65
C GLU A 48 -8.13 3.70 1.81
N MET A 49 -7.85 2.93 0.74
CA MET A 49 -6.81 1.89 0.78
C MET A 49 -5.43 2.48 1.10
N GLY A 50 -5.08 3.61 0.49
CA GLY A 50 -3.84 4.33 0.80
C GLY A 50 -3.79 4.82 2.24
N ARG A 51 -4.89 5.41 2.73
CA ARG A 51 -4.99 5.90 4.12
C ARG A 51 -4.83 4.78 5.12
N ALA A 52 -5.46 3.63 4.86
CA ALA A 52 -5.38 2.47 5.73
C ALA A 52 -3.96 1.91 5.87
N PHE A 53 -3.08 2.16 4.91
CA PHE A 53 -1.67 1.81 5.07
C PHE A 53 -0.91 2.85 5.91
N MET A 54 -1.07 4.14 5.59
CA MET A 54 -0.25 5.20 6.17
C MET A 54 -0.69 5.66 7.57
N GLU A 55 -1.99 5.57 7.87
CA GLU A 55 -2.57 6.15 9.09
C GLU A 55 -2.72 5.13 10.23
N THR A 56 -2.15 3.93 10.10
CA THR A 56 -2.31 2.86 11.09
C THR A 56 -1.18 2.74 12.09
N SER A 57 -0.12 3.52 11.95
CA SER A 57 1.03 3.57 12.86
C SER A 57 1.20 4.97 13.45
N ARG A 58 1.82 5.07 14.64
CA ARG A 58 2.29 6.36 15.15
C ARG A 58 3.59 6.74 14.47
N GLU A 59 3.94 8.01 14.55
CA GLU A 59 5.23 8.50 14.07
C GLU A 59 6.39 7.73 14.70
N GLY A 60 7.30 7.23 13.86
CA GLY A 60 8.45 6.43 14.26
C GLY A 60 8.14 4.99 14.70
N GLU A 61 6.88 4.54 14.68
CA GLU A 61 6.54 3.13 14.87
C GLU A 61 6.51 2.40 13.51
N GLY A 62 7.30 1.34 13.37
CA GLY A 62 7.28 0.48 12.18
C GLY A 62 6.15 -0.55 12.15
N TYR A 63 5.16 -0.41 13.04
CA TYR A 63 4.10 -1.37 13.26
C TYR A 63 2.77 -0.69 13.52
N ALA A 64 1.69 -1.46 13.34
CA ALA A 64 0.34 -0.95 13.47
C ALA A 64 -0.06 -0.74 14.93
N ASN A 65 -0.68 0.40 15.21
CA ASN A 65 -1.31 0.76 16.46
C ASN A 65 -2.79 0.36 16.45
N ALA A 66 -3.27 -0.29 17.52
CA ALA A 66 -4.60 -0.90 17.54
C ALA A 66 -5.75 0.11 17.39
N ASP A 67 -5.64 1.27 18.04
CA ASP A 67 -6.71 2.28 18.02
C ASP A 67 -6.80 2.94 16.64
N LEU A 68 -5.65 3.25 16.04
CA LEU A 68 -5.56 3.81 14.69
C LEU A 68 -6.07 2.83 13.63
N VAL A 69 -5.75 1.53 13.78
CA VAL A 69 -6.29 0.46 12.93
C VAL A 69 -7.81 0.38 13.04
N ALA A 70 -8.37 0.46 14.25
CA ALA A 70 -9.80 0.38 14.45
C ALA A 70 -10.54 1.54 13.74
N GLU A 71 -10.04 2.77 13.89
CA GLU A 71 -10.59 3.95 13.20
C GLU A 71 -10.44 3.83 11.67
N SER A 72 -9.27 3.39 11.21
CA SER A 72 -9.02 3.18 9.78
C SER A 72 -9.95 2.13 9.19
N ASN A 73 -10.17 1.01 9.88
CA ASN A 73 -11.07 -0.05 9.44
C ASN A 73 -12.50 0.45 9.28
N GLN A 74 -13.00 1.29 10.19
CA GLN A 74 -14.36 1.84 10.09
C GLN A 74 -14.53 2.70 8.82
N ARG A 75 -13.54 3.55 8.51
CA ARG A 75 -13.53 4.38 7.30
C ARG A 75 -13.42 3.53 6.04
N PHE A 76 -12.51 2.57 6.04
CA PHE A 76 -12.30 1.66 4.92
C PHE A 76 -13.52 0.79 4.64
N GLU A 77 -14.16 0.24 5.67
CA GLU A 77 -15.41 -0.51 5.53
C GLU A 77 -16.53 0.31 4.90
N LYS A 78 -16.67 1.59 5.28
CA LYS A 78 -17.66 2.48 4.68
C LYS A 78 -17.41 2.67 3.19
N ALA A 79 -16.17 2.89 2.78
CA ALA A 79 -15.80 3.00 1.37
C ALA A 79 -16.02 1.68 0.62
N MET A 80 -15.64 0.56 1.21
CA MET A 80 -15.87 -0.79 0.65
C MET A 80 -17.35 -1.12 0.48
N ARG A 81 -18.23 -0.68 1.39
CA ARG A 81 -19.69 -0.84 1.23
C ARG A 81 -20.23 -0.02 0.05
N ALA A 82 -19.70 1.18 -0.17
CA ALA A 82 -20.13 2.05 -1.26
C ALA A 82 -19.62 1.56 -2.63
N ASN A 83 -18.34 1.17 -2.70
CA ASN A 83 -17.69 0.70 -3.91
C ASN A 83 -16.79 -0.51 -3.61
N PRO A 84 -17.35 -1.74 -3.59
CA PRO A 84 -16.60 -2.93 -3.20
C PRO A 84 -15.43 -3.24 -4.12
N VAL A 85 -14.28 -3.60 -3.56
CA VAL A 85 -13.21 -4.29 -4.28
C VAL A 85 -13.70 -5.67 -4.71
N THR A 86 -13.61 -5.96 -6.00
CA THR A 86 -14.10 -7.18 -6.64
C THR A 86 -12.97 -8.16 -6.99
N ASP A 87 -11.74 -7.68 -7.10
CA ASP A 87 -10.56 -8.49 -7.41
C ASP A 87 -9.30 -7.85 -6.84
N ILE A 88 -8.41 -8.68 -6.28
CA ILE A 88 -7.11 -8.27 -5.75
C ILE A 88 -6.05 -9.22 -6.30
N PRO A 89 -4.96 -8.70 -6.91
CA PRO A 89 -3.84 -9.53 -7.35
C PRO A 89 -3.30 -10.41 -6.22
N ARG A 90 -3.08 -11.70 -6.50
CA ARG A 90 -2.65 -12.68 -5.50
C ARG A 90 -1.31 -12.31 -4.85
N GLU A 91 -0.41 -11.77 -5.65
CA GLU A 91 0.92 -11.30 -5.26
C GLU A 91 0.80 -10.19 -4.20
N LEU A 92 -0.16 -9.28 -4.36
CA LEU A 92 -0.42 -8.22 -3.39
C LEU A 92 -0.94 -8.81 -2.07
N LEU A 93 -1.83 -9.82 -2.10
CA LEU A 93 -2.29 -10.50 -0.88
C LEU A 93 -1.14 -11.15 -0.10
N LEU A 94 -0.16 -11.75 -0.80
CA LEU A 94 1.02 -12.32 -0.16
C LEU A 94 1.90 -11.26 0.49
N ILE A 95 2.11 -10.13 -0.19
CA ILE A 95 2.87 -9.01 0.35
C ILE A 95 2.18 -8.45 1.60
N MET A 96 0.87 -8.20 1.54
CA MET A 96 0.11 -7.69 2.69
C MET A 96 0.19 -8.63 3.90
N ARG A 97 0.19 -9.96 3.69
CA ARG A 97 0.39 -10.95 4.76
C ARG A 97 1.78 -10.85 5.38
N VAL A 98 2.83 -10.75 4.56
CA VAL A 98 4.21 -10.59 5.06
C VAL A 98 4.34 -9.29 5.84
N THR A 99 3.80 -8.18 5.33
CA THR A 99 3.81 -6.89 6.03
C THR A 99 3.06 -6.97 7.37
N GLY A 100 1.91 -7.65 7.42
CA GLY A 100 1.17 -7.85 8.67
C GLY A 100 1.94 -8.68 9.71
N LEU A 101 2.63 -9.75 9.27
CA LEU A 101 3.49 -10.55 10.16
C LEU A 101 4.69 -9.74 10.68
N LEU A 102 5.33 -8.95 9.80
CA LEU A 102 6.42 -8.05 10.19
C LEU A 102 5.94 -6.97 11.16
N SER A 103 4.74 -6.44 10.98
CA SER A 103 4.12 -5.49 11.91
C SER A 103 3.91 -6.11 13.30
N GLY A 104 3.42 -7.35 13.37
CA GLY A 104 3.29 -8.09 14.64
C GLY A 104 4.63 -8.32 15.34
N LEU A 105 5.65 -8.70 14.58
CA LEU A 105 7.03 -8.85 15.08
C LEU A 105 7.61 -7.50 15.56
N GLY A 106 7.43 -6.45 14.76
CA GLY A 106 7.87 -5.09 15.08
C GLY A 106 7.26 -4.59 16.38
N LYS A 107 5.96 -4.84 16.59
CA LYS A 107 5.28 -4.53 17.85
C LYS A 107 5.87 -5.30 19.03
N HIS A 108 6.12 -6.59 18.88
CA HIS A 108 6.72 -7.41 19.94
C HIS A 108 8.11 -6.91 20.35
N LEU A 109 8.88 -6.41 19.39
CA LEU A 109 10.24 -5.90 19.59
C LEU A 109 10.30 -4.42 19.97
N GLY A 110 9.17 -3.70 19.99
CA GLY A 110 9.14 -2.24 20.18
C GLY A 110 9.91 -1.48 19.09
N SER A 111 9.84 -1.97 17.85
CA SER A 111 10.64 -1.48 16.72
C SER A 111 10.35 -0.02 16.38
N ARG A 112 11.43 0.77 16.25
CA ARG A 112 11.38 2.16 15.80
C ARG A 112 11.91 2.25 14.37
N VAL A 113 11.03 2.55 13.42
CA VAL A 113 11.36 2.64 12.00
C VAL A 113 10.54 3.76 11.39
N ASP A 114 11.20 4.65 10.66
CA ASP A 114 10.53 5.50 9.69
C ASP A 114 10.31 4.70 8.41
N VAL A 115 9.07 4.27 8.18
CA VAL A 115 8.69 3.45 7.02
C VAL A 115 8.93 4.20 5.71
N THR A 116 8.70 5.51 5.70
CA THR A 116 8.86 6.33 4.50
C THR A 116 10.33 6.47 4.14
N GLU A 117 11.16 6.89 5.10
CA GLU A 117 12.62 7.00 4.91
C GLU A 117 13.22 5.66 4.49
N THR A 118 12.74 4.56 5.09
CA THR A 118 13.24 3.21 4.79
C THR A 118 12.87 2.75 3.37
N LEU A 119 11.62 2.92 2.95
CA LEU A 119 11.12 2.32 1.71
C LEU A 119 11.32 3.19 0.47
N LEU A 120 11.35 4.52 0.62
CA LEU A 120 11.40 5.44 -0.51
C LEU A 120 12.62 5.19 -1.44
N PRO A 121 13.85 4.96 -0.95
CA PRO A 121 15.01 4.69 -1.82
C PRO A 121 14.83 3.46 -2.71
N TYR A 122 14.22 2.40 -2.20
CA TYR A 122 14.00 1.16 -2.96
C TYR A 122 12.97 1.35 -4.07
N THR A 123 11.89 2.09 -3.79
CA THR A 123 10.91 2.42 -4.80
C THR A 123 11.50 3.31 -5.89
N GLN A 124 12.35 4.28 -5.52
CA GLN A 124 13.01 5.17 -6.46
C GLN A 124 13.97 4.40 -7.38
N ALA A 125 14.81 3.53 -6.81
CA ALA A 125 15.73 2.69 -7.57
C ALA A 125 15.00 1.79 -8.58
N ALA A 126 13.87 1.19 -8.20
CA ALA A 126 13.06 0.38 -9.09
C ALA A 126 12.48 1.21 -10.27
N LEU A 127 12.03 2.44 -9.99
CA LEU A 127 11.50 3.34 -11.01
C LEU A 127 12.59 3.84 -11.96
N ASP A 128 13.79 4.14 -11.46
CA ASP A 128 14.89 4.65 -12.27
C ASP A 128 15.52 3.55 -13.14
N GLY A 129 15.64 2.32 -12.61
CA GLY A 129 16.06 1.17 -13.41
C GLY A 129 15.13 0.90 -14.60
N ALA A 130 13.82 1.13 -14.43
CA ALA A 130 12.85 1.01 -15.52
C ALA A 130 12.95 2.15 -16.56
N LYS A 131 13.44 3.34 -16.19
CA LYS A 131 13.69 4.43 -17.15
C LYS A 131 14.92 4.17 -18.01
N ILE A 132 15.95 3.53 -17.45
CA ILE A 132 17.19 3.19 -18.18
C ILE A 132 16.98 2.03 -19.17
N ALA A 133 16.01 1.15 -18.91
CA ALA A 133 15.68 0.01 -19.76
C ALA A 133 14.71 0.31 -20.92
N ARG A 134 14.24 1.57 -21.05
CA ARG A 134 13.39 2.05 -22.15
C ARG A 134 14.21 2.83 -23.16
#